data_AF-A0A3D3S1K8-F1
#
_entry.id   AF-A0A3D3S1K8-F1
#
_cell.length_a   1.000
_cell.length_b   1.000
_cell.length_c   1.000
_cell.angle_alpha   90.00
_cell.angle_beta   90.00
_cell.angle_gamma   90.00
#
_symmetry.space_group_name_H-M   'P 1'
#
loop_
_entity.id
_entity.type
_entity.pdbx_description
1 polymer ?
#
loop_
_entity_poly.entity_id
_entity_poly.type
_entity_poly.pdbx_seq_one_letter_code
_entity_poly.pdbx_strand_id
1 'polypeptide(L)' 'QMFDSERLAQALSGWLAQGGPLALVIGGADGFGPAMRERARASWSLSSLTFPHMLARVVVLEQLYRAFSLLHNLPYHREH' A
#
# COMPACT_ATOMS: atom_id res chain seq x y z
N GLN A 1 -0.80 -1.56 10.11
CA GLN A 1 0.41 -0.76 10.39
C GLN A 1 0.38 0.47 9.49
N MET A 2 0.88 1.61 9.96
CA MET A 2 1.06 2.80 9.13
C MET A 2 2.50 2.81 8.61
N PHE A 3 2.66 3.00 7.30
CA PHE A 3 3.98 3.06 6.65
C PHE A 3 4.28 4.50 6.25
N ASP A 4 5.54 4.91 6.39
CA ASP A 4 6.10 5.99 5.59
C ASP A 4 6.55 5.43 4.22
N SER A 5 6.98 6.32 3.32
CA SER A 5 7.37 5.96 1.95
C SER A 5 8.52 4.96 1.89
N GLU A 6 9.53 5.09 2.77
CA GLU A 6 10.71 4.22 2.77
C GLU A 6 10.37 2.82 3.29
N ARG A 7 9.59 2.73 4.37
CA ARG A 7 9.12 1.45 4.91
C ARG A 7 8.17 0.75 3.96
N LEU A 8 7.34 1.49 3.23
CA LEU A 8 6.50 0.93 2.17
C LEU A 8 7.36 0.36 1.03
N ALA A 9 8.42 1.07 0.61
CA ALA A 9 9.36 0.58 -0.39
C ALA A 9 10.04 -0.71 0.06
N GLN A 10 10.54 -0.77 1.31
CA GLN A 10 11.13 -1.98 1.88
C GLN A 10 10.14 -3.15 1.92
N ALA A 11 8.90 -2.92 2.37
CA ALA A 11 7.86 -3.93 2.40
C ALA A 11 7.52 -4.43 0.98
N LEU A 12 7.40 -3.52 0.02
CA LEU A 12 7.14 -3.84 -1.39
C LEU A 12 8.26 -4.69 -1.98
N SER A 13 9.52 -4.34 -1.73
CA SER A 13 10.68 -5.15 -2.15
C SER A 13 10.61 -6.57 -1.57
N GLY A 14 10.29 -6.69 -0.28
CA GLY A 14 10.10 -7.98 0.39
C GLY A 14 8.95 -8.80 -0.19
N TRP A 15 7.85 -8.16 -0.60
CA TRP A 15 6.72 -8.85 -1.25
C TRP A 15 7.07 -9.30 -2.67
N LEU A 16 7.76 -8.47 -3.45
CA LEU A 16 8.20 -8.83 -4.80
C LEU A 16 9.22 -9.97 -4.78
N ALA A 17 10.14 -9.97 -3.81
CA ALA A 17 11.16 -11.02 -3.65
C ALA A 17 10.57 -12.39 -3.28
N GLN A 18 9.43 -12.44 -2.58
CA GLN A 18 8.73 -13.70 -2.27
C GLN A 18 8.22 -14.40 -3.54
N GLY A 19 8.02 -13.66 -4.63
CA GLY A 19 7.44 -14.16 -5.87
C GLY A 19 5.94 -14.47 -5.75
N GLY A 20 5.30 -14.60 -6.91
CA GLY A 20 3.87 -14.90 -7.00
C GLY A 20 2.96 -13.66 -6.97
N PRO A 21 1.63 -13.87 -7.03
CA PRO A 21 0.67 -12.78 -7.17
C PRO A 21 0.54 -11.97 -5.87
N LEU A 22 0.75 -10.66 -5.99
CA LEU A 22 0.43 -9.68 -4.94
C LEU A 22 -0.96 -9.11 -5.18
N ALA A 23 -1.87 -9.31 -4.22
CA ALA A 23 -3.22 -8.74 -4.25
C ALA A 23 -3.36 -7.68 -3.16
N LEU A 24 -3.59 -6.42 -3.55
CA LEU A 24 -4.02 -5.37 -2.64
C LEU A 24 -5.54 -5.28 -2.65
N VAL A 25 -6.14 -5.24 -1.47
CA VAL A 25 -7.60 -5.18 -1.32
C VAL A 25 -7.97 -3.95 -0.52
N ILE A 26 -8.92 -3.17 -1.05
CA ILE A 26 -9.48 -1.98 -0.42
C ILE A 26 -10.96 -2.26 -0.19
N GLY A 27 -11.40 -2.15 1.05
CA GLY A 27 -12.78 -2.47 1.45
C GLY A 27 -13.77 -1.40 0.99
N GLY A 28 -15.04 -1.79 0.91
CA GLY A 28 -16.16 -0.85 0.78
C GLY A 28 -16.46 -0.13 2.09
N ALA A 29 -17.60 0.55 2.15
CA ALA A 29 -18.01 1.31 3.34
C ALA A 29 -18.06 0.47 4.63
N ASP A 30 -18.45 -0.80 4.51
CA ASP A 30 -18.56 -1.73 5.64
C ASP A 30 -17.23 -2.40 6.02
N GLY A 31 -16.15 -2.11 5.28
CA GLY A 31 -14.83 -2.67 5.51
C GLY A 31 -14.73 -4.17 5.20
N PHE A 32 -13.87 -4.87 5.95
CA PHE A 32 -13.63 -6.31 5.79
C PHE A 32 -14.16 -7.11 6.97
N GLY A 33 -14.84 -8.22 6.66
CA GLY A 33 -15.22 -9.24 7.65
C GLY A 33 -14.00 -9.96 8.25
N PRO A 34 -14.18 -10.63 9.41
CA PRO A 34 -13.09 -11.22 10.19
C PRO A 34 -12.24 -12.23 9.39
N ALA A 35 -12.88 -13.10 8.61
CA ALA A 35 -12.17 -14.09 7.79
C ALA A 35 -11.17 -13.47 6.78
N MET A 36 -11.48 -12.28 6.25
CA MET A 36 -10.57 -11.59 5.33
C MET A 36 -9.39 -10.97 6.08
N ARG A 37 -9.63 -10.44 7.29
CA ARG A 37 -8.57 -9.87 8.14
C ARG A 37 -7.58 -10.94 8.59
N GLU A 38 -8.06 -12.15 8.90
CA GLU A 38 -7.21 -13.29 9.27
C GLU A 38 -6.38 -13.82 8.10
N ARG A 39 -6.92 -13.78 6.87
CA ARG A 39 -6.21 -14.19 5.66
C ARG A 39 -5.17 -13.17 5.17
N ALA A 40 -5.30 -11.91 5.59
CA ALA A 40 -4.41 -10.85 5.13
C ALA A 40 -3.00 -11.04 5.73
N ARG A 41 -2.01 -11.23 4.85
CA ARG A 41 -0.59 -11.33 5.27
C ARG A 41 -0.04 -10.02 5.84
N ALA A 42 -0.64 -8.90 5.43
CA ALA A 42 -0.29 -7.58 5.91
C ALA A 42 -1.55 -6.70 5.95
N SER A 43 -1.54 -5.71 6.83
CA SER A 43 -2.59 -4.70 6.95
C SER A 43 -1.97 -3.32 6.97
N TRP A 44 -2.41 -2.45 6.05
CA TRP A 44 -1.88 -1.11 5.85
C TRP A 44 -2.95 -0.06 6.18
N SER A 45 -2.62 0.85 7.09
CA SER A 45 -3.39 2.05 7.37
C SER A 45 -2.83 3.22 6.58
N LEU A 46 -3.65 3.86 5.75
CA LEU A 46 -3.26 5.06 4.99
C LEU A 46 -3.18 6.31 5.87
N SER A 47 -4.02 6.38 6.89
CA SER A 47 -4.11 7.49 7.83
C SER A 47 -4.88 7.05 9.08
N SER A 48 -4.96 7.92 10.08
CA SER A 48 -5.97 7.88 11.14
C SER A 48 -7.35 8.37 10.67
N LEU A 49 -7.40 9.03 9.50
CA LEU A 49 -8.63 9.56 8.90
C LEU A 49 -9.36 8.52 8.04
N THR A 50 -10.68 8.67 7.95
CA THR A 50 -11.53 7.87 7.05
C THR A 50 -11.55 8.48 5.66
N PHE A 51 -11.11 7.72 4.66
CA PHE A 51 -11.18 8.12 3.25
C PHE A 51 -12.36 7.46 2.54
N PRO A 52 -13.05 8.16 1.62
CA PRO A 52 -13.91 7.51 0.64
C PRO A 52 -13.11 6.48 -0.16
N HIS A 53 -13.71 5.31 -0.43
CA HIS A 53 -13.00 4.19 -1.09
C HIS A 53 -12.33 4.59 -2.42
N MET A 54 -12.95 5.48 -3.21
CA MET A 54 -12.39 5.99 -4.45
C MET A 54 -11.10 6.79 -4.23
N LEU A 55 -11.05 7.63 -3.20
CA LEU A 55 -9.85 8.38 -2.85
C LEU A 55 -8.75 7.47 -2.29
N ALA A 56 -9.13 6.52 -1.43
CA ALA A 56 -8.20 5.53 -0.89
C ALA A 56 -7.48 4.75 -2.00
N ARG A 57 -8.19 4.40 -3.09
CA ARG A 57 -7.58 3.76 -4.27
C ARG A 57 -6.51 4.62 -4.93
N VAL A 58 -6.79 5.91 -5.14
CA VAL A 58 -5.84 6.85 -5.76
C VAL A 58 -4.59 6.99 -4.89
N VAL A 59 -4.76 7.17 -3.59
CA VAL A 59 -3.66 7.27 -2.63
C VAL A 59 -2.81 6.00 -2.63
N VAL A 60 -3.44 4.83 -2.59
CA VAL A 60 -2.73 3.54 -2.64
C VAL A 60 -1.90 3.42 -3.92
N LEU A 61 -2.47 3.75 -5.08
CA LEU A 61 -1.76 3.66 -6.36
C LEU A 61 -0.57 4.61 -6.44
N GLU A 62 -0.73 5.85 -6.00
CA GLU A 62 0.36 6.83 -6.00
C GLU A 62 1.48 6.42 -5.02
N GLN A 63 1.14 5.96 -3.82
CA GLN A 63 2.13 5.51 -2.84
C GLN A 63 2.87 4.25 -3.28
N LEU A 64 2.20 3.32 -3.96
CA LEU A 64 2.86 2.18 -4.60
C LEU A 64 3.81 2.63 -5.72
N TYR A 65 3.39 3.57 -6.56
CA TYR A 65 4.24 4.14 -7.59
C TYR A 65 5.47 4.82 -6.99
N ARG A 66 5.30 5.63 -5.93
CA ARG A 66 6.40 6.26 -5.19
C ARG A 66 7.37 5.23 -4.60
N ALA A 67 6.84 4.23 -3.91
CA ALA A 67 7.64 3.15 -3.33
C ALA A 67 8.43 2.41 -4.40
N PHE A 68 7.82 2.13 -5.54
CA PHE A 68 8.49 1.52 -6.68
C PHE A 68 9.58 2.44 -7.28
N SER A 69 9.30 3.73 -7.45
CA SER A 69 10.31 4.69 -7.91
C SER A 69 11.52 4.76 -6.99
N LEU A 70 11.31 4.74 -5.66
CA LEU A 70 12.38 4.67 -4.67
C LEU A 70 13.22 3.40 -4.83
N LEU A 71 12.58 2.23 -4.98
CA LEU A 71 13.27 0.95 -5.16
C LEU A 71 14.15 0.89 -6.40
N HIS A 72 13.71 1.52 -7.49
CA HIS A 72 14.40 1.49 -8.77
C HIS A 72 15.28 2.72 -9.00
N ASN A 73 15.42 3.59 -7.99
CA ASN A 73 16.13 4.87 -8.09
C ASN A 73 15.68 5.69 -9.33
N LEU A 74 14.39 5.61 -9.65
CA LEU A 74 13.79 6.36 -10.74
C LEU A 74 13.57 7.81 -10.28
N PRO A 75 13.71 8.80 -11.17
CA PRO A 75 13.35 10.16 -10.86
C PRO A 75 11.85 10.25 -10.60
N TYR A 76 11.48 10.17 -9.32
CA TYR A 76 10.16 10.53 -8.85
C TYR A 76 10.04 12.06 -8.88
N HIS A 77 8.84 12.59 -9.16
CA HIS A 77 8.66 14.04 -9.28
C HIS A 77 9.18 14.74 -8.02
N ARG A 78 10.20 15.57 -8.26
CA ARG A 78 10.96 16.40 -7.34
C ARG A 78 10.24 16.73 -6.03
N GLU A 79 10.90 16.41 -4.93
CA GLU A 79 10.91 17.24 -3.71
C GLU A 79 12.42 17.51 -3.51
N HIS A 80 12.96 18.71 -3.78
CA HIS A 80 12.88 19.91 -2.93
C HIS A 80 13.03 19.62 -1.45
#